data_AF-A0A6J5IUZ6-F1
#
_entry.id   AF-A0A6J5IUZ6-F1
#
_cell.length_a   1.000
_cell.length_b   1.000
_cell.length_c   1.000
_cell.angle_alpha   90.00
_cell.angle_beta   90.00
_cell.angle_gamma   90.00
#
_symmetry.space_group_name_H-M   'P 1'
#
loop_
_entity.id
_entity.type
_entity.pdbx_description
1 polymer ?
#
loop_
_entity_poly.entity_id
_entity_poly.type
_entity_poly.pdbx_seq_one_letter_code
_entity_poly.pdbx_strand_id
1 'polypeptide(L)'
;MSLLSGGVIGQTLGALPALVAAQCNANEWLIEWVDGQDAASLAETVSFAFVSGRAGQMARGAMLLHLYNHKTYHRGWVCQMLFELGVTPPETDLPVYLSR
;
A
#
# COMPACT_ATOMS: atom_id res chain seq x y z
N MET A 1 -2.46 19.69 -31.42
CA MET A 1 -1.44 18.77 -31.95
C MET A 1 -1.07 17.83 -30.81
N SER A 2 -1.55 16.59 -30.88
CA SER A 2 -1.53 15.58 -29.81
C SER A 2 -0.12 15.02 -29.61
N LEU A 3 0.48 15.26 -28.44
CA LEU A 3 1.75 14.65 -28.02
C LEU A 3 1.58 13.65 -26.86
N LEU A 4 0.33 13.34 -26.46
CA LEU A 4 0.08 12.54 -25.26
C LEU A 4 -0.25 11.07 -25.54
N SER A 5 -0.52 10.67 -26.79
CA SER A 5 -1.04 9.32 -27.06
C SER A 5 0.03 8.23 -27.24
N GLY A 6 1.33 8.54 -27.10
CA GLY A 6 2.39 7.57 -27.37
C GLY A 6 3.67 7.64 -26.51
N GLY A 7 3.78 8.60 -25.58
CA GLY A 7 4.94 8.71 -24.67
C GLY A 7 4.78 7.90 -23.39
N VAL A 8 5.86 7.69 -22.64
CA VAL A 8 5.88 7.03 -21.31
C VAL A 8 4.77 7.58 -20.41
N ILE A 9 4.56 8.90 -20.40
CA ILE A 9 3.49 9.56 -19.63
C ILE A 9 2.09 9.09 -20.07
N GLY A 10 1.84 8.92 -21.36
CA GLY A 10 0.56 8.43 -21.88
C GLY A 10 0.31 6.95 -21.53
N GLN A 11 1.36 6.12 -21.57
CA GLN A 11 1.28 4.73 -21.11
C GLN A 11 1.07 4.63 -19.59
N THR A 12 1.76 5.47 -18.81
CA THR A 12 1.60 5.52 -17.35
C THR A 12 0.20 5.99 -16.95
N LEU A 13 -0.33 7.04 -17.60
CA LEU A 13 -1.69 7.53 -17.32
C LEU A 13 -2.76 6.51 -17.76
N GLY A 14 -2.57 5.82 -18.89
CA GLY A 14 -3.44 4.74 -19.34
C GLY A 14 -3.46 3.52 -18.40
N ALA A 15 -2.40 3.31 -17.63
CA ALA A 15 -2.30 2.24 -16.64
C ALA A 15 -2.91 2.58 -15.28
N LEU A 16 -3.20 3.86 -14.99
CA LEU A 16 -3.74 4.28 -13.68
C LEU A 16 -5.06 3.60 -13.31
N PRO A 17 -6.08 3.47 -14.19
CA PRO A 17 -7.30 2.77 -13.83
C PRO A 17 -7.08 1.30 -13.44
N ALA A 18 -6.18 0.61 -14.17
CA ALA A 18 -5.81 -0.77 -13.85
C ALA A 18 -5.08 -0.87 -12.50
N LEU A 19 -4.19 0.08 -12.20
CA LEU A 19 -3.51 0.15 -10.90
C LEU A 19 -4.50 0.42 -9.74
N VAL A 20 -5.45 1.33 -9.94
CA VAL A 20 -6.52 1.60 -8.96
C VAL A 20 -7.35 0.35 -8.72
N ALA A 21 -7.78 -0.35 -9.77
CA ALA A 21 -8.52 -1.61 -9.64
C ALA A 21 -7.71 -2.68 -8.88
N ALA A 22 -6.43 -2.85 -9.22
CA ALA A 22 -5.57 -3.79 -8.52
C ALA A 22 -5.38 -3.43 -7.04
N GLN A 23 -5.23 -2.14 -6.72
CA GLN A 23 -5.14 -1.66 -5.34
C GLN A 23 -6.44 -1.90 -4.56
N CYS A 24 -7.60 -1.68 -5.17
CA CYS A 24 -8.90 -1.95 -4.56
C CYS A 24 -9.08 -3.44 -4.26
N ASN A 25 -8.80 -4.31 -5.25
CA ASN A 25 -8.89 -5.76 -5.08
C ASN A 25 -7.95 -6.26 -3.97
N ALA A 26 -6.72 -5.71 -3.89
CA ALA A 26 -5.78 -6.05 -2.82
C ALA A 26 -6.27 -5.58 -1.44
N ASN A 27 -6.96 -4.43 -1.36
CA ASN A 27 -7.55 -3.95 -0.11
C ASN A 27 -8.70 -4.85 0.33
N GLU A 28 -9.59 -5.24 -0.58
CA GLU A 28 -10.73 -6.14 -0.30
C GLU A 28 -10.23 -7.49 0.22
N TRP A 29 -9.27 -8.10 -0.49
CA TRP A 29 -8.63 -9.34 -0.04
C TRP A 29 -8.01 -9.21 1.35
N LEU A 30 -7.33 -8.09 1.64
CA LEU A 30 -6.70 -7.89 2.95
C LEU A 30 -7.75 -7.73 4.06
N ILE A 31 -8.87 -7.04 3.78
CA ILE A 31 -9.98 -6.90 4.73
C ILE A 31 -10.57 -8.28 5.04
N GLU A 32 -10.92 -9.06 4.01
CA GLU A 32 -11.43 -10.42 4.17
C GLU A 32 -10.46 -11.31 4.95
N TRP A 33 -9.15 -11.20 4.66
CA TRP A 33 -8.13 -11.95 5.39
C TRP A 33 -8.08 -11.55 6.87
N VAL A 34 -8.09 -10.24 7.18
CA VAL A 34 -8.06 -9.72 8.56
C VAL A 34 -9.30 -10.14 9.34
N ASP A 35 -10.49 -10.10 8.72
CA ASP A 35 -11.77 -10.49 9.35
C ASP A 35 -11.78 -11.96 9.80
N GLY A 36 -10.98 -12.80 9.16
CA GLY A 36 -10.81 -14.22 9.53
C GLY A 36 -9.72 -14.49 10.57
N GLN A 37 -9.06 -13.47 11.14
CA GLN A 37 -7.96 -13.67 12.09
C GLN A 37 -8.41 -13.61 13.56
N ASP A 38 -7.69 -14.33 14.41
CA ASP A 38 -7.77 -14.23 15.86
C ASP A 38 -6.37 -14.08 16.48
N ALA A 39 -6.30 -13.97 17.81
CA ALA A 39 -5.02 -13.79 18.49
C ALA A 39 -4.05 -14.97 18.28
N ALA A 40 -4.57 -16.19 18.13
CA ALA A 40 -3.73 -17.38 17.91
C ALA A 40 -3.19 -17.40 16.49
N SER A 41 -4.04 -17.14 15.48
CA SER A 41 -3.65 -17.09 14.08
C SER A 41 -2.63 -15.99 13.81
N LEU A 42 -2.77 -14.82 14.46
CA LEU A 42 -1.81 -13.72 14.35
C LEU A 42 -0.47 -14.02 15.04
N ALA A 43 -0.44 -14.92 16.02
CA ALA A 43 0.79 -15.35 16.69
C ALA A 43 1.57 -16.42 15.89
N GLU A 44 0.96 -17.05 14.88
CA GLU A 44 1.64 -18.05 14.06
C GLU A 44 2.85 -17.47 13.32
N THR A 45 3.99 -18.15 13.43
CA THR A 45 5.23 -17.77 12.75
C THR A 45 5.27 -18.32 11.33
N VAL A 46 5.47 -17.43 10.36
CA VAL A 46 5.59 -17.77 8.95
C VAL A 46 7.06 -17.64 8.52
N SER A 47 7.57 -18.70 7.89
CA SER A 47 8.89 -18.71 7.25
C SER A 47 8.79 -18.19 5.82
N PHE A 48 9.74 -17.36 5.41
CA PHE A 48 9.81 -16.81 4.06
C PHE A 48 11.27 -16.63 3.64
N ALA A 49 11.50 -16.39 2.34
CA ALA A 49 12.80 -15.96 1.84
C ALA A 49 12.77 -14.47 1.54
N PHE A 50 13.76 -13.73 2.02
CA PHE A 50 14.01 -12.38 1.53
C PHE A 50 14.42 -12.44 0.06
N VAL A 51 14.28 -11.30 -0.65
CA VAL A 51 14.75 -11.16 -2.04
C VAL A 51 16.25 -11.48 -2.16
N SER A 52 17.03 -11.29 -1.08
CA SER A 52 18.44 -11.68 -1.00
C SER A 52 18.69 -13.20 -0.92
N GLY A 53 17.66 -14.03 -0.89
CA GLY A 53 17.74 -15.48 -0.71
C GLY A 53 17.94 -15.92 0.74
N ARG A 54 18.11 -14.99 1.68
CA ARG A 54 18.22 -15.30 3.12
C ARG A 54 16.87 -15.75 3.67
N ALA A 55 16.88 -16.74 4.57
CA ALA A 55 15.69 -17.14 5.30
C ALA A 55 15.28 -16.05 6.31
N GLY A 56 13.98 -15.84 6.43
CA GLY A 56 13.34 -14.95 7.41
C GLY A 56 12.15 -15.66 8.06
N GLN A 57 11.82 -15.24 9.27
CA GLN A 57 10.64 -15.69 9.99
C GLN A 57 9.98 -14.49 10.66
N MET A 58 8.65 -14.44 10.64
CA MET A 58 7.89 -13.40 11.33
C MET A 58 6.48 -13.89 11.67
N ALA A 59 5.95 -13.47 12.82
CA ALA A 59 4.56 -13.73 13.18
C ALA A 59 3.61 -13.03 12.19
N ARG A 60 2.46 -13.64 11.86
CA ARG A 60 1.48 -13.06 10.93
C ARG A 60 1.02 -11.66 11.37
N GLY A 61 0.79 -11.44 12.65
CA GLY A 61 0.43 -10.13 13.19
C GLY A 61 1.54 -9.09 13.00
N ALA A 62 2.80 -9.49 13.14
CA ALA A 62 3.93 -8.61 12.85
C ALA A 62 4.06 -8.32 11.33
N MET A 63 3.70 -9.26 10.45
CA MET A 63 3.59 -9.04 9.00
C MET A 63 2.51 -8.01 8.67
N LEU A 64 1.33 -8.12 9.29
CA LEU A 64 0.25 -7.16 9.12
C LEU A 64 0.66 -5.75 9.57
N LEU A 65 1.28 -5.62 10.75
CA LEU A 65 1.78 -4.35 11.26
C LEU A 65 2.84 -3.74 10.31
N HIS A 66 3.78 -4.57 9.83
CA HIS A 66 4.78 -4.14 8.86
C HIS A 66 4.12 -3.60 7.58
N LEU A 67 3.13 -4.31 7.03
CA LEU A 67 2.40 -3.89 5.83
C LEU A 67 1.73 -2.52 6.02
N TYR A 68 1.06 -2.31 7.16
CA TYR A 68 0.42 -1.04 7.49
C TYR A 68 1.45 0.10 7.59
N ASN A 69 2.53 -0.12 8.35
CA ASN A 69 3.58 0.87 8.52
C ASN A 69 4.25 1.22 7.19
N HIS A 70 4.57 0.20 6.37
CA HIS A 70 5.16 0.40 5.05
C HIS A 70 4.25 1.21 4.11
N LYS A 71 2.93 1.00 4.17
CA LYS A 71 1.94 1.79 3.42
C LYS A 71 1.97 3.26 3.83
N THR A 72 2.00 3.55 5.14
CA THR A 72 2.06 4.94 5.64
C THR A 72 3.37 5.64 5.24
N TYR A 73 4.50 4.93 5.30
CA TYR A 73 5.80 5.43 4.87
C TYR A 73 5.79 5.89 3.41
N HIS A 74 5.35 5.02 2.48
CA HIS A 74 5.28 5.37 1.05
C HIS A 74 4.26 6.48 0.77
N ARG A 75 3.14 6.50 1.49
CA ARG A 75 2.14 7.57 1.35
C ARG A 75 2.73 8.92 1.75
N GLY A 76 3.52 8.99 2.82
CA GLY A 76 4.24 10.20 3.21
C GLY A 76 5.15 10.73 2.09
N TRP A 77 5.84 9.83 1.38
CA TRP A 77 6.66 10.21 0.23
C TRP A 77 5.84 10.78 -0.93
N VAL A 78 4.66 10.21 -1.20
CA VAL A 78 3.74 10.76 -2.20
C VAL A 78 3.20 12.13 -1.78
N CYS A 79 2.88 12.33 -0.51
CA CYS A 79 2.47 13.65 0.01
C CYS A 79 3.59 14.68 -0.19
N GLN A 80 4.84 14.31 0.08
CA GLN A 80 6.00 15.18 -0.18
C GLN A 80 6.10 15.56 -1.66
N MET A 81 5.97 14.59 -2.58
CA MET A 81 5.98 14.89 -4.02
C MET A 81 4.83 15.82 -4.46
N LEU A 82 3.65 15.70 -3.85
CA LEU A 82 2.52 16.61 -4.13
C LEU A 82 2.84 18.04 -3.68
N PHE A 83 3.43 18.21 -2.48
CA PHE A 83 3.87 19.52 -2.01
C PHE A 83 4.90 20.16 -2.95
N GLU A 84 5.87 19.39 -3.45
CA GLU A 84 6.89 19.86 -4.41
C GLU A 84 6.27 20.34 -5.73
N LEU A 85 5.09 19.84 -6.09
CA LEU A 85 4.32 20.28 -7.26
C LEU A 85 3.34 21.43 -6.95
N GLY A 86 3.36 21.98 -5.73
CA GLY A 86 2.42 23.02 -5.29
C GLY A 86 1.00 22.52 -5.05
N VAL A 87 0.80 21.19 -4.94
CA VAL A 87 -0.49 20.55 -4.67
C VAL A 87 -0.58 20.24 -3.18
N THR A 88 -1.67 20.66 -2.53
CA THR A 88 -1.93 20.25 -1.14
C THR A 88 -2.42 18.80 -1.13
N PRO A 89 -1.69 17.86 -0.50
CA PRO A 89 -2.11 16.47 -0.40
C PRO A 89 -3.30 16.32 0.57
N PRO A 90 -4.06 15.22 0.47
CA PRO A 90 -5.07 14.89 1.48
C PRO A 90 -4.41 14.65 2.85
N GLU A 91 -5.18 14.81 3.93
CA GLU A 91 -4.71 14.44 5.27
C GLU A 91 -4.53 12.91 5.37
N THR A 92 -3.48 12.48 6.07
CA THR A 92 -3.10 11.05 6.12
C THR A 92 -2.83 10.50 7.52
N ASP A 93 -2.83 11.35 8.54
CA ASP A 93 -2.59 10.94 9.91
C ASP A 93 -3.76 10.11 10.44
N LEU A 94 -3.47 9.08 11.23
CA LEU A 94 -4.50 8.18 11.78
C LEU A 94 -5.69 8.92 12.46
N PRO A 95 -5.49 10.00 13.25
CA PRO A 95 -6.59 10.68 13.93
C PRO A 95 -7.69 11.23 13.00
N VAL A 96 -7.37 11.53 11.74
CA VAL A 96 -8.37 12.06 10.78
C VAL A 96 -9.48 11.05 10.46
N TYR A 97 -9.24 9.77 10.76
CA TYR A 97 -10.21 8.69 10.59
C TYR A 97 -11.03 8.39 11.85
N LEU A 98 -10.74 9.04 12.99
CA LEU A 98 -11.45 8.82 14.26
C LEU A 98 -12.68 9.73 14.44
N SER A 99 -12.82 10.77 13.62
CA SER A 99 -13.88 11.78 13.73
C SER A 99 -14.97 11.66 12.65
N ARG A 100 -15.26 10.43 12.20
CA ARG A 100 -16.34 10.16 11.24
C ARG A 100 -17.62 9.73 11.94
#